data_AF-A0A6A4GCN6-F1
#
_entry.id   AF-A0A6A4GCN6-F1
#
_cell.length_a   1.000
_cell.length_b   1.000
_cell.length_c   1.000
_cell.angle_alpha   90.00
_cell.angle_beta   90.00
_cell.angle_gamma   90.00
#
_symmetry.space_group_name_H-M   'P 1'
#
loop_
_entity.id
_entity.type
_entity.pdbx_description
1 polymer ?
#
loop_
_entity_poly.entity_id
_entity_poly.type
_entity_poly.pdbx_seq_one_letter_code
_entity_poly.pdbx_strand_id
1 'polypeptide(L)'
;MYTLKPILAAIVFMAGYAGASVLPEASSNIVQRQNLVPLSFGNAEWIWTGEESSPGADVPLGPRGFRYQIINPSPFILPICLTIAVAADNEYDLYVNGFNIGNNFERVSLDAGFQDADIYNVPLNAEGQNVIAINATNGPDPGLGPFPNPAGLIVTGIITFSTGLQETLVSNSSWLTLAAPTPTDFFSPTFNDAAWIPASEEGTDGVSPWGVTTIVPNNVIGCLNF
;
A
#
# COMPACT_ATOMS: atom_id res chain seq x y z
N MET A 1 -67.41 75.68 -30.30
CA MET A 1 -67.39 74.24 -30.63
C MET A 1 -66.02 73.73 -30.21
N TYR A 2 -65.91 73.18 -28.98
CA TYR A 2 -65.69 71.75 -28.69
C TYR A 2 -64.42 71.22 -29.41
N THR A 3 -63.40 70.62 -28.78
CA THR A 3 -63.49 69.61 -27.71
C THR A 3 -62.09 69.25 -27.14
N LEU A 4 -62.05 69.06 -25.82
CA LEU A 4 -61.28 68.11 -24.98
C LEU A 4 -59.92 67.53 -25.43
N LYS A 5 -58.91 67.70 -24.56
CA LYS A 5 -57.72 66.85 -24.42
C LYS A 5 -58.11 65.45 -23.92
N PRO A 6 -57.37 64.41 -24.33
CA PRO A 6 -56.96 63.35 -23.43
C PRO A 6 -55.44 63.20 -23.36
N ILE A 7 -54.96 63.05 -22.13
CA ILE A 7 -53.62 62.58 -21.76
C ILE A 7 -53.56 61.09 -22.11
N LEU A 8 -52.55 60.65 -22.86
CA LEU A 8 -52.30 59.22 -23.04
C LEU A 8 -50.97 58.84 -22.38
N ALA A 9 -51.09 57.92 -21.43
CA ALA A 9 -50.04 57.34 -20.62
C ALA A 9 -49.15 56.39 -21.43
N ALA A 10 -47.92 56.26 -20.95
CA ALA A 10 -46.84 55.46 -21.52
C ALA A 10 -47.13 53.95 -21.55
N ILE A 11 -46.61 53.26 -22.57
CA ILE A 11 -46.10 51.89 -22.43
C ILE A 11 -44.80 51.80 -23.22
N VAL A 12 -43.67 51.85 -22.52
CA VAL A 12 -42.37 51.47 -23.05
C VAL A 12 -42.29 49.95 -22.98
N PHE A 13 -42.33 49.26 -24.12
CA PHE A 13 -41.93 47.86 -24.19
C PHE A 13 -40.40 47.80 -24.20
N MET A 14 -39.78 47.68 -23.02
CA MET A 14 -38.42 47.16 -22.96
C MET A 14 -38.49 45.66 -23.21
N ALA A 15 -38.04 45.22 -24.38
CA ALA A 15 -37.75 43.82 -24.62
C ALA A 15 -36.60 43.42 -23.67
N GLY A 16 -36.94 42.68 -22.61
CA GLY A 16 -35.96 42.04 -21.76
C GLY A 16 -35.19 41.01 -22.57
N TYR A 17 -33.93 41.29 -22.86
CA TYR A 17 -33.00 40.27 -23.34
C TYR A 17 -32.60 39.42 -22.13
N ALA A 18 -33.32 38.32 -21.91
CA ALA A 18 -32.82 37.22 -21.07
C ALA A 18 -31.79 36.44 -21.89
N GLY A 19 -30.58 37.00 -22.02
CA GLY A 19 -29.41 36.26 -22.47
C GLY A 19 -28.80 35.58 -21.25
N ALA A 20 -28.88 34.26 -21.21
CA ALA A 20 -28.34 33.42 -20.16
C ALA A 20 -26.92 33.86 -19.78
N SER A 21 -26.70 34.11 -18.48
CA SER A 21 -25.34 34.12 -17.94
C SER A 21 -24.79 32.71 -18.15
N VAL A 22 -23.92 32.57 -19.14
CA VAL A 22 -23.03 31.43 -19.23
C VAL A 22 -22.19 31.49 -17.95
N LEU A 23 -22.57 30.70 -16.95
CA LEU A 23 -21.65 30.36 -15.87
C LEU A 23 -20.38 29.86 -16.57
N PRO A 24 -19.17 30.31 -16.18
CA PRO A 24 -17.97 29.73 -16.75
C PRO A 24 -18.11 28.23 -16.56
N GLU A 25 -18.10 27.47 -17.66
CA GLU A 25 -18.00 26.02 -17.60
C GLU A 25 -16.83 25.77 -16.66
N ALA A 26 -17.14 25.17 -15.51
CA ALA A 26 -16.14 24.60 -14.64
C ALA A 26 -15.46 23.53 -15.49
N SER A 27 -14.43 23.98 -16.20
CA SER A 27 -13.50 23.15 -16.92
C SER A 27 -12.95 22.25 -15.84
N SER A 28 -13.47 21.03 -15.82
CA SER A 28 -13.12 20.01 -14.86
C SER A 28 -11.60 19.94 -14.84
N ASN A 29 -10.98 20.41 -13.75
CA ASN A 29 -9.57 20.19 -13.43
C ASN A 29 -9.30 18.70 -13.12
N ILE A 30 -10.04 17.80 -13.76
CA ILE A 30 -9.81 16.37 -13.71
C ILE A 30 -8.57 16.15 -14.55
N VAL A 31 -7.56 15.54 -13.91
CA VAL A 31 -6.21 15.32 -14.41
C VAL A 31 -5.26 16.53 -14.26
N GLN A 32 -5.12 17.01 -13.03
CA GLN A 32 -3.75 17.20 -12.55
C GLN A 32 -3.14 15.79 -12.52
N ARG A 33 -2.38 15.39 -13.55
CA ARG A 33 -1.60 14.14 -13.46
C ARG A 33 -0.63 14.34 -12.31
N GLN A 34 -0.96 13.84 -11.13
CA GLN A 34 0.07 13.56 -10.16
C GLN A 34 1.07 12.65 -10.87
N ASN A 35 2.35 12.97 -10.80
CA ASN A 35 3.40 12.03 -11.21
C ASN A 35 3.36 10.87 -10.21
N LEU A 36 2.47 9.92 -10.46
CA LEU A 36 2.30 8.74 -9.62
C LEU A 36 3.59 7.93 -9.72
N VAL A 37 4.19 7.66 -8.56
CA VAL A 37 5.28 6.72 -8.45
C VAL A 37 4.71 5.33 -8.73
N PRO A 38 5.23 4.58 -9.71
CA PRO A 38 4.74 3.25 -10.00
C PRO A 38 5.09 2.29 -8.87
N LEU A 39 4.15 1.42 -8.51
CA LEU A 39 4.39 0.30 -7.62
C LEU A 39 5.30 -0.72 -8.33
N SER A 40 6.43 -1.07 -7.73
CA SER A 40 7.45 -1.92 -8.36
C SER A 40 8.36 -2.58 -7.31
N PHE A 41 8.78 -3.82 -7.56
CA PHE A 41 9.73 -4.56 -6.74
C PHE A 41 11.20 -4.30 -7.11
N GLY A 42 11.50 -3.44 -8.10
CA GLY A 42 12.86 -3.30 -8.63
C GLY A 42 13.96 -2.87 -7.65
N ASN A 43 13.60 -2.36 -6.46
CA ASN A 43 14.53 -2.05 -5.37
C ASN A 43 14.20 -2.80 -4.06
N ALA A 44 13.34 -3.81 -4.12
CA ALA A 44 12.96 -4.62 -2.99
C ALA A 44 13.87 -5.85 -2.89
N GLU A 45 14.20 -6.20 -1.66
CA GLU A 45 14.91 -7.42 -1.29
C GLU A 45 13.89 -8.44 -0.78
N TRP A 46 14.05 -9.70 -1.17
CA TRP A 46 13.52 -10.79 -0.35
C TRP A 46 14.18 -10.71 1.02
N ILE A 47 13.40 -10.79 2.09
CA ILE A 47 13.90 -10.72 3.46
C ILE A 47 13.47 -11.90 4.31
N TRP A 48 14.34 -12.32 5.23
CA TRP A 48 14.01 -13.28 6.29
C TRP A 48 14.69 -12.90 7.63
N THR A 49 15.05 -13.87 8.45
CA THR A 49 15.31 -13.70 9.90
C THR A 49 16.76 -13.81 10.33
N GLY A 50 17.68 -14.19 9.45
CA GLY A 50 19.06 -14.53 9.81
C GLY A 50 19.24 -15.98 10.28
N GLU A 51 18.21 -16.83 10.15
CA GLU A 51 18.29 -18.26 10.52
C GLU A 51 18.97 -19.09 9.42
N GLU A 52 18.92 -18.60 8.20
CA GLU A 52 19.57 -19.11 7.02
C GLU A 52 21.09 -19.10 7.13
N SER A 53 21.73 -20.12 6.56
CA SER A 53 23.20 -20.20 6.52
C SER A 53 23.82 -19.32 5.42
N SER A 54 23.02 -18.90 4.45
CA SER A 54 23.34 -18.01 3.34
C SER A 54 22.04 -17.54 2.68
N PRO A 55 22.04 -16.45 1.90
CA PRO A 55 20.87 -15.98 1.18
C PRO A 55 20.12 -17.08 0.41
N GLY A 56 18.83 -17.23 0.67
CA GLY A 56 17.94 -18.23 0.03
C GLY A 56 18.16 -19.68 0.46
N ALA A 57 18.92 -19.92 1.53
CA ALA A 57 19.10 -21.26 2.09
C ALA A 57 17.86 -21.73 2.88
N ASP A 58 17.81 -23.04 3.12
CA ASP A 58 16.73 -23.65 3.88
C ASP A 58 16.66 -23.14 5.32
N VAL A 59 15.45 -22.81 5.77
CA VAL A 59 15.18 -22.37 7.14
C VAL A 59 14.07 -23.22 7.78
N PRO A 60 13.96 -23.26 9.12
CA PRO A 60 12.94 -24.05 9.79
C PRO A 60 11.52 -23.61 9.40
N LEU A 61 10.61 -24.57 9.30
CA LEU A 61 9.19 -24.30 9.11
C LEU A 61 8.61 -23.46 10.24
N GLY A 62 7.57 -22.68 9.91
CA GLY A 62 6.75 -21.94 10.83
C GLY A 62 6.78 -20.42 10.63
N PRO A 63 6.00 -19.70 11.46
CA PRO A 63 5.79 -18.26 11.32
C PRO A 63 6.99 -17.45 11.80
N ARG A 64 7.25 -16.32 11.13
CA ARG A 64 8.18 -15.26 11.53
C ARG A 64 7.51 -13.90 11.34
N GLY A 65 7.71 -13.03 12.33
CA GLY A 65 7.11 -11.71 12.35
C GLY A 65 8.06 -10.67 11.76
N PHE A 66 7.53 -9.79 10.92
CA PHE A 66 8.22 -8.65 10.33
C PHE A 66 7.47 -7.37 10.66
N ARG A 67 8.21 -6.30 10.98
CA ARG A 67 7.62 -5.01 11.36
C ARG A 67 8.35 -3.86 10.69
N TYR A 68 7.57 -2.88 10.26
CA TYR A 68 8.07 -1.62 9.70
C TYR A 68 7.25 -0.46 10.23
N GLN A 69 7.93 0.54 10.82
CA GLN A 69 7.30 1.78 11.23
C GLN A 69 7.44 2.81 10.12
N ILE A 70 6.32 3.34 9.64
CA ILE A 70 6.32 4.46 8.69
C ILE A 70 6.81 5.72 9.42
N ILE A 71 7.84 6.34 8.86
CA ILE A 71 8.43 7.58 9.38
C ILE A 71 7.93 8.75 8.54
N ASN A 72 7.28 9.71 9.18
CA ASN A 72 6.82 10.91 8.48
C ASN A 72 8.03 11.80 8.13
N PRO A 73 8.12 12.34 6.90
CA PRO A 73 9.21 13.23 6.50
C PRO A 73 9.32 14.48 7.38
N SER A 74 8.20 14.94 7.93
CA SER A 74 8.17 15.98 8.96
C SER A 74 6.87 15.88 9.79
N PRO A 75 6.79 16.54 10.97
CA PRO A 75 5.57 16.58 11.77
C PRO A 75 4.35 17.22 11.09
N PHE A 76 4.52 17.92 9.96
CA PHE A 76 3.46 18.62 9.24
C PHE A 76 3.03 17.92 7.94
N ILE A 77 3.74 16.86 7.56
CA ILE A 77 3.46 16.07 6.36
C ILE A 77 2.83 14.76 6.85
N LEU A 78 1.50 14.70 6.78
CA LEU A 78 0.72 13.64 7.41
C LEU A 78 0.53 12.47 6.44
N PRO A 79 0.73 11.22 6.86
CA PRO A 79 0.47 10.05 6.03
C PRO A 79 -1.04 9.90 5.85
N ILE A 80 -1.48 9.67 4.61
CA ILE A 80 -2.91 9.53 4.27
C ILE A 80 -3.24 8.09 3.94
N CYS A 81 -2.39 7.44 3.16
CA CYS A 81 -2.65 6.08 2.74
C CYS A 81 -1.35 5.32 2.40
N LEU A 82 -1.51 4.00 2.28
CA LEU A 82 -0.54 3.08 1.77
C LEU A 82 -1.18 2.23 0.66
N THR A 83 -0.59 2.24 -0.53
CA THR A 83 -0.76 1.16 -1.52
C THR A 83 0.40 0.19 -1.34
N ILE A 84 0.15 -1.06 -1.00
CA ILE A 84 1.19 -2.06 -0.70
C ILE A 84 0.98 -3.32 -1.55
N ALA A 85 2.06 -3.84 -2.13
CA ALA A 85 2.12 -5.16 -2.72
C ALA A 85 2.98 -6.09 -1.84
N VAL A 86 2.47 -7.30 -1.59
CA VAL A 86 3.11 -8.28 -0.72
C VAL A 86 3.10 -9.65 -1.38
N ALA A 87 4.23 -10.34 -1.31
CA ALA A 87 4.35 -11.75 -1.62
C ALA A 87 5.24 -12.42 -0.55
N ALA A 88 4.98 -13.70 -0.27
CA ALA A 88 5.78 -14.47 0.66
C ALA A 88 5.89 -15.91 0.19
N ASP A 89 7.03 -16.52 0.52
CA ASP A 89 7.30 -17.93 0.38
C ASP A 89 7.23 -18.58 1.77
N ASN A 90 6.12 -19.23 2.18
CA ASN A 90 4.96 -19.60 1.35
C ASN A 90 3.71 -18.71 1.55
N GLU A 91 3.51 -18.17 2.75
CA GLU A 91 2.31 -17.38 3.07
C GLU A 91 2.56 -16.21 3.99
N TYR A 92 1.61 -15.27 4.00
CA TYR A 92 1.61 -14.14 4.91
C TYR A 92 0.22 -13.78 5.45
N ASP A 93 0.19 -13.18 6.63
CA ASP A 93 -0.88 -12.31 7.11
C ASP A 93 -0.36 -10.87 7.20
N LEU A 94 -1.03 -9.94 6.51
CA LEU A 94 -0.71 -8.51 6.54
C LEU A 94 -1.58 -7.77 7.56
N TYR A 95 -0.93 -6.98 8.40
CA TYR A 95 -1.57 -6.07 9.34
C TYR A 95 -1.06 -4.65 9.15
N VAL A 96 -1.96 -3.68 9.30
CA VAL A 96 -1.60 -2.26 9.39
C VAL A 96 -2.32 -1.67 10.59
N ASN A 97 -1.57 -1.05 11.50
CA ASN A 97 -2.09 -0.47 12.75
C ASN A 97 -2.91 -1.45 13.58
N GLY A 98 -2.53 -2.73 13.55
CA GLY A 98 -3.19 -3.82 14.26
C GLY A 98 -4.46 -4.37 13.62
N PHE A 99 -4.88 -3.85 12.46
CA PHE A 99 -5.98 -4.42 11.69
C PHE A 99 -5.45 -5.40 10.65
N ASN A 100 -6.05 -6.59 10.56
CA ASN A 100 -5.76 -7.54 9.49
C ASN A 100 -6.31 -6.98 8.17
N ILE A 101 -5.45 -6.87 7.16
CA ILE A 101 -5.74 -6.29 5.85
C ILE A 101 -5.98 -7.39 4.81
N GLY A 102 -5.24 -8.50 4.90
CA GLY A 102 -5.35 -9.62 3.99
C GLY A 102 -4.27 -10.68 4.20
N ASN A 103 -4.38 -11.76 3.44
CA ASN A 103 -3.47 -12.91 3.40
C ASN A 103 -3.50 -13.57 2.01
N ASN A 104 -2.59 -14.50 1.76
CA ASN A 104 -2.49 -15.30 0.54
C ASN A 104 -2.69 -16.81 0.75
N PHE A 105 -3.38 -17.25 1.80
CA PHE A 105 -3.50 -18.67 2.17
C PHE A 105 -4.04 -19.57 1.05
N GLU A 106 -4.82 -19.02 0.13
CA GLU A 106 -5.35 -19.75 -1.03
C GLU A 106 -4.26 -20.17 -2.03
N ARG A 107 -3.08 -19.54 -1.99
CA ARG A 107 -1.96 -19.78 -2.91
C ARG A 107 -0.85 -20.68 -2.36
N VAL A 108 -0.89 -21.05 -1.08
CA VAL A 108 0.13 -21.88 -0.40
C VAL A 108 0.43 -23.18 -1.14
N SER A 109 -0.58 -23.76 -1.78
CA SER A 109 -0.46 -25.05 -2.49
C SER A 109 -0.15 -24.90 -3.99
N LEU A 110 -0.05 -23.67 -4.50
CA LEU A 110 0.27 -23.42 -5.89
C LEU A 110 1.78 -23.41 -6.08
N ASP A 111 2.24 -24.12 -7.11
CA ASP A 111 3.63 -24.04 -7.55
C ASP A 111 3.94 -22.58 -7.94
N ALA A 112 5.04 -22.06 -7.39
CA ALA A 112 5.46 -20.66 -7.51
C ALA A 112 4.40 -19.61 -7.10
N GLY A 113 3.44 -19.95 -6.23
CA GLY A 113 2.42 -19.00 -5.74
C GLY A 113 3.01 -17.77 -5.04
N PHE A 114 4.23 -17.88 -4.53
CA PHE A 114 5.02 -16.79 -3.96
C PHE A 114 5.46 -15.73 -4.99
N GLN A 115 5.35 -15.98 -6.31
CA GLN A 115 5.65 -14.98 -7.33
C GLN A 115 4.50 -13.99 -7.55
N ASP A 116 3.28 -14.33 -7.11
CA ASP A 116 2.09 -13.52 -7.32
C ASP A 116 1.84 -12.63 -6.09
N ALA A 117 2.26 -11.37 -6.18
CA ALA A 117 2.05 -10.39 -5.12
C ALA A 117 0.64 -9.80 -5.16
N ASP A 118 -0.02 -9.78 -3.99
CA ASP A 118 -1.32 -9.14 -3.81
C ASP A 118 -1.18 -7.66 -3.51
N ILE A 119 -2.11 -6.85 -4.00
CA ILE A 119 -2.16 -5.40 -3.75
C ILE A 119 -3.28 -5.05 -2.78
N TYR A 120 -2.96 -4.23 -1.78
CA TYR A 120 -3.90 -3.63 -0.85
C TYR A 120 -3.80 -2.11 -0.83
N ASN A 121 -4.93 -1.43 -0.60
CA ASN A 121 -4.98 0.00 -0.31
C ASN A 121 -5.50 0.19 1.10
N VAL A 122 -4.73 0.89 1.93
CA VAL A 122 -4.99 1.00 3.37
C VAL A 122 -4.95 2.47 3.79
N PRO A 123 -5.97 2.98 4.49
CA PRO A 123 -5.89 4.31 5.09
C PRO A 123 -4.89 4.33 6.23
N LEU A 124 -4.14 5.42 6.35
CA LEU A 124 -3.18 5.63 7.43
C LEU A 124 -3.72 6.62 8.46
N ASN A 125 -3.22 6.50 9.69
CA ASN A 125 -3.54 7.43 10.77
C ASN A 125 -2.68 8.69 10.63
N ALA A 126 -3.29 9.79 10.21
CA ALA A 126 -2.61 11.07 10.02
C ALA A 126 -2.00 11.64 11.32
N GLU A 127 -2.61 11.35 12.48
CA GLU A 127 -2.22 11.94 13.78
C GLU A 127 -1.44 10.97 14.67
N GLY A 128 -1.15 9.76 14.19
CA GLY A 128 -0.56 8.69 14.97
C GLY A 128 0.59 7.97 14.28
N GLN A 129 1.14 6.99 15.00
CA GLN A 129 2.11 6.07 14.43
C GLN A 129 1.41 5.16 13.43
N ASN A 130 2.11 4.86 12.33
CA ASN A 130 1.68 3.86 11.38
C ASN A 130 2.67 2.71 11.36
N VAL A 131 2.20 1.51 11.65
CA VAL A 131 3.02 0.31 11.71
C VAL A 131 2.44 -0.72 10.76
N ILE A 132 3.29 -1.24 9.90
CA ILE A 132 3.03 -2.41 9.07
C ILE A 132 3.63 -3.61 9.81
N ALA A 133 2.84 -4.65 9.96
CA ALA A 133 3.30 -5.90 10.55
C ALA A 133 2.86 -7.06 9.66
N ILE A 134 3.77 -7.99 9.40
CA ILE A 134 3.52 -9.14 8.53
C ILE A 134 3.96 -10.40 9.26
N ASN A 135 3.06 -11.37 9.38
CA ASN A 135 3.44 -12.72 9.83
C ASN A 135 3.64 -13.56 8.58
N ALA A 136 4.89 -13.82 8.19
CA ALA A 136 5.18 -14.70 7.07
C ALA A 136 5.49 -16.12 7.58
N THR A 137 4.93 -17.14 6.96
CA THR A 137 5.09 -18.54 7.38
C THR A 137 5.82 -19.33 6.31
N ASN A 138 6.93 -19.96 6.72
CA ASN A 138 7.53 -21.03 5.95
C ASN A 138 6.71 -22.31 6.16
N GLY A 139 6.02 -22.75 5.12
CA GLY A 139 5.21 -23.96 5.08
C GLY A 139 5.95 -25.15 4.44
N PRO A 140 5.31 -26.32 4.39
CA PRO A 140 5.90 -27.48 3.74
C PRO A 140 5.89 -27.30 2.22
N ASP A 141 7.06 -27.47 1.59
CA ASP A 141 7.16 -27.58 0.14
C ASP A 141 6.51 -28.91 -0.34
N PRO A 142 5.67 -28.91 -1.40
CA PRO A 142 5.00 -30.12 -1.89
C PRO A 142 5.94 -31.26 -2.33
N GLY A 143 7.15 -30.94 -2.78
CA GLY A 143 8.17 -31.88 -3.23
C GLY A 143 9.13 -32.35 -2.12
N LEU A 144 9.31 -31.56 -1.07
CA LEU A 144 10.20 -31.89 0.05
C LEU A 144 9.43 -32.46 1.25
N GLY A 145 8.18 -32.06 1.49
CA GLY A 145 7.42 -32.44 2.69
C GLY A 145 7.78 -31.56 3.90
N PRO A 146 7.78 -32.09 5.14
CA PRO A 146 7.90 -31.28 6.35
C PRO A 146 9.36 -30.94 6.72
N PHE A 147 10.21 -30.71 5.72
CA PHE A 147 11.63 -30.37 5.93
C PHE A 147 11.88 -28.86 5.74
N PRO A 148 12.93 -28.32 6.37
CA PRO A 148 13.42 -26.99 6.06
C PRO A 148 13.55 -26.78 4.55
N ASN A 149 13.13 -25.61 4.10
CA ASN A 149 13.14 -25.18 2.71
C ASN A 149 13.29 -23.64 2.66
N PRO A 150 13.58 -23.04 1.50
CA PRO A 150 13.75 -21.59 1.40
C PRO A 150 12.49 -20.83 1.83
N ALA A 151 12.68 -19.69 2.47
CA ALA A 151 11.57 -18.80 2.85
C ALA A 151 11.96 -17.35 2.61
N GLY A 152 10.97 -16.53 2.34
CA GLY A 152 11.19 -15.11 2.11
C GLY A 152 9.91 -14.30 2.13
N LEU A 153 10.05 -13.04 2.47
CA LEU A 153 9.00 -12.02 2.34
C LEU A 153 9.51 -10.93 1.40
N ILE A 154 8.69 -10.51 0.44
CA ILE A 154 9.00 -9.34 -0.39
C ILE A 154 7.84 -8.35 -0.38
N VAL A 155 8.16 -7.08 -0.21
CA VAL A 155 7.21 -5.98 -0.05
C VAL A 155 7.65 -4.79 -0.88
N THR A 156 6.70 -4.17 -1.56
CA THR A 156 6.85 -2.81 -2.09
C THR A 156 5.59 -2.01 -1.80
N GLY A 157 5.71 -0.71 -1.63
CA GLY A 157 4.56 0.14 -1.36
C GLY A 157 4.79 1.58 -1.73
N ILE A 158 3.70 2.32 -1.89
CA ILE A 158 3.69 3.77 -2.06
C ILE A 158 2.90 4.38 -0.91
N ILE A 159 3.58 5.15 -0.08
CA ILE A 159 2.98 5.94 0.99
C ILE A 159 2.64 7.30 0.40
N THR A 160 1.37 7.71 0.47
CA THR A 160 0.94 9.04 0.02
C THR A 160 0.68 9.93 1.23
N PHE A 161 1.23 11.14 1.20
CA PHE A 161 1.09 12.13 2.26
C PHE A 161 0.15 13.28 1.87
N SER A 162 -0.25 14.09 2.87
CA SER A 162 -1.21 15.19 2.74
C SER A 162 -0.81 16.29 1.74
N THR A 163 0.48 16.40 1.42
CA THR A 163 1.01 17.34 0.43
C THR A 163 0.99 16.81 -1.00
N GLY A 164 0.61 15.55 -1.20
CA GLY A 164 0.78 14.82 -2.46
C GLY A 164 2.18 14.24 -2.65
N LEU A 165 3.09 14.42 -1.68
CA LEU A 165 4.36 13.69 -1.64
C LEU A 165 4.09 12.19 -1.60
N GLN A 166 4.88 11.43 -2.36
CA GLN A 166 4.87 9.98 -2.37
C GLN A 166 6.24 9.45 -1.99
N GLU A 167 6.27 8.42 -1.16
CA GLU A 167 7.47 7.72 -0.74
C GLU A 167 7.33 6.23 -1.06
N THR A 168 8.40 5.65 -1.61
CA THR A 168 8.46 4.22 -1.87
C THR A 168 8.92 3.48 -0.62
N LEU A 169 8.09 2.54 -0.18
CA LEU A 169 8.42 1.52 0.80
C LEU A 169 8.97 0.29 0.05
N VAL A 170 10.03 -0.32 0.54
CA VAL A 170 10.53 -1.61 0.05
C VAL A 170 10.92 -2.50 1.23
N SER A 171 10.85 -3.82 1.06
CA SER A 171 11.49 -4.78 1.95
C SER A 171 13.01 -4.73 1.78
N ASN A 172 13.73 -4.65 2.90
CA ASN A 172 15.19 -4.70 3.03
C ASN A 172 15.53 -4.74 4.54
N SER A 173 16.81 -4.59 4.89
CA SER A 173 17.30 -4.56 6.27
C SER A 173 16.76 -3.41 7.15
N SER A 174 15.95 -2.48 6.63
CA SER A 174 15.22 -1.51 7.45
C SER A 174 14.00 -2.09 8.17
N TRP A 175 13.52 -3.26 7.75
CA TRP A 175 12.48 -4.01 8.45
C TRP A 175 13.06 -4.68 9.69
N LEU A 176 12.27 -4.75 10.76
CA LEU A 176 12.60 -5.48 11.97
C LEU A 176 11.98 -6.88 11.92
N THR A 177 12.68 -7.86 12.48
CA THR A 177 12.24 -9.24 12.58
C THR A 177 12.73 -9.92 13.86
N LEU A 178 12.28 -11.16 14.06
CA LEU A 178 12.69 -12.03 15.15
C LEU A 178 12.93 -13.45 14.61
N ALA A 179 14.13 -14.00 14.85
CA ALA A 179 14.49 -15.40 14.58
C ALA A 179 13.84 -16.37 15.59
N ALA A 180 12.53 -16.27 15.76
CA ALA A 180 11.72 -17.09 16.65
C ALA A 180 10.24 -17.01 16.25
N PRO A 181 9.37 -17.90 16.80
CA PRO A 181 7.94 -17.81 16.55
C PRO A 181 7.36 -16.44 16.89
N THR A 182 6.46 -15.96 16.04
CA THR A 182 5.82 -14.64 16.13
C THR A 182 5.03 -14.46 17.43
N PRO A 183 5.29 -13.39 18.21
CA PRO A 183 4.48 -13.04 19.39
C PRO A 183 3.02 -12.73 19.06
N THR A 184 2.07 -13.08 19.92
CA THR A 184 0.62 -12.96 19.65
C THR A 184 0.13 -11.54 19.35
N ASP A 185 0.76 -10.51 19.90
CA ASP A 185 0.37 -9.09 19.79
C ASP A 185 1.34 -8.26 18.93
N PHE A 186 2.25 -8.92 18.20
CA PHE A 186 3.28 -8.25 17.39
C PHE A 186 2.71 -7.30 16.33
N PHE A 187 1.44 -7.45 15.94
CA PHE A 187 0.79 -6.58 14.95
C PHE A 187 0.32 -5.24 15.54
N SER A 188 0.32 -5.10 16.87
CA SER A 188 -0.12 -3.86 17.53
C SER A 188 0.83 -2.70 17.21
N PRO A 189 0.31 -1.50 16.93
CA PRO A 189 1.17 -0.33 16.72
C PRO A 189 1.95 0.06 17.98
N THR A 190 1.49 -0.35 19.17
CA THR A 190 2.17 -0.07 20.45
C THR A 190 3.04 -1.24 20.94
N PHE A 191 3.20 -2.29 20.15
CA PHE A 191 4.09 -3.40 20.48
C PHE A 191 5.54 -2.91 20.59
N ASN A 192 6.27 -3.37 21.61
CA ASN A 192 7.67 -3.01 21.81
C ASN A 192 8.59 -3.99 21.07
N ASP A 193 9.06 -3.59 19.91
CA ASP A 193 10.00 -4.33 19.05
C ASP A 193 11.46 -3.92 19.28
N ALA A 194 11.80 -3.21 20.36
CA ALA A 194 13.18 -2.73 20.59
C ALA A 194 14.24 -3.84 20.71
N ALA A 195 13.82 -5.09 20.96
CA ALA A 195 14.70 -6.27 20.99
C ALA A 195 14.77 -7.02 19.66
N TRP A 196 14.01 -6.59 18.65
CA TRP A 196 14.01 -7.18 17.31
C TRP A 196 15.25 -6.73 16.55
N ILE A 197 15.65 -7.57 15.59
CA ILE A 197 16.85 -7.34 14.78
C ILE A 197 16.45 -6.86 13.38
N PRO A 198 17.33 -6.17 12.65
CA PRO A 198 17.17 -5.97 11.21
C PRO A 198 16.91 -7.30 10.50
N ALA A 199 16.02 -7.29 9.51
CA ALA A 199 15.80 -8.43 8.63
C ALA A 199 17.06 -8.72 7.79
N SER A 200 17.28 -10.00 7.51
CA SER A 200 18.33 -10.44 6.59
C SER A 200 17.86 -10.22 5.15
N GLU A 201 18.76 -9.75 4.28
CA GLU A 201 18.49 -9.58 2.85
C GLU A 201 18.92 -10.85 2.10
N GLU A 202 17.95 -11.51 1.49
CA GLU A 202 18.09 -12.78 0.79
C GLU A 202 18.35 -12.60 -0.72
N GLY A 203 18.24 -11.37 -1.21
CA GLY A 203 18.54 -10.95 -2.56
C GLY A 203 17.39 -10.23 -3.24
N THR A 204 17.73 -9.47 -4.28
CA THR A 204 16.79 -8.61 -5.00
C THR A 204 15.72 -9.42 -5.72
N ASP A 205 14.58 -8.80 -6.03
CA ASP A 205 13.60 -9.36 -6.95
C ASP A 205 14.24 -9.95 -8.23
N GLY A 206 13.82 -11.14 -8.64
CA GLY A 206 14.44 -11.89 -9.73
C GLY A 206 15.50 -12.92 -9.31
N VAL A 207 15.97 -12.89 -8.06
CA VAL A 207 16.99 -13.83 -7.56
C VAL A 207 16.44 -15.26 -7.41
N SER A 208 17.31 -16.26 -7.58
CA SER A 208 16.99 -17.64 -7.23
C SER A 208 16.84 -17.79 -5.71
N PRO A 209 15.90 -18.62 -5.20
CA PRO A 209 15.01 -19.52 -5.94
C PRO A 209 13.72 -18.86 -6.47
N TRP A 210 13.42 -17.63 -6.04
CA TRP A 210 12.10 -17.05 -6.20
C TRP A 210 11.79 -16.50 -7.60
N GLY A 211 12.79 -16.07 -8.36
CA GLY A 211 12.57 -15.45 -9.67
C GLY A 211 11.85 -14.10 -9.55
N VAL A 212 11.20 -13.68 -10.64
CA VAL A 212 10.58 -12.35 -10.76
C VAL A 212 9.19 -12.35 -10.13
N THR A 213 8.95 -11.40 -9.24
CA THR A 213 7.66 -11.19 -8.60
C THR A 213 6.74 -10.37 -9.50
N THR A 214 5.54 -10.89 -9.74
CA THR A 214 4.49 -10.21 -10.52
C THR A 214 3.49 -9.57 -9.58
N ILE A 215 3.23 -8.28 -9.79
CA ILE A 215 2.12 -7.60 -9.13
C ILE A 215 0.84 -8.02 -9.83
N VAL A 216 -0.02 -8.79 -9.14
CA VAL A 216 -1.30 -9.23 -9.69
C VAL A 216 -2.21 -7.99 -9.82
N PRO A 217 -2.64 -7.61 -11.04
CA PRO A 217 -3.48 -6.43 -11.21
C PRO A 217 -4.85 -6.68 -10.60
N ASN A 218 -5.06 -6.13 -9.42
CA ASN A 218 -6.36 -6.04 -8.81
C ASN A 218 -7.01 -4.73 -9.28
N ASN A 219 -8.33 -4.67 -9.49
CA ASN A 219 -9.08 -3.44 -9.80
C ASN A 219 -9.10 -2.44 -8.61
N VAL A 220 -7.99 -2.30 -7.89
CA VAL A 220 -7.88 -1.44 -6.74
C VAL A 220 -7.71 -0.03 -7.25
N ILE A 221 -8.73 0.79 -7.03
CA ILE A 221 -8.58 2.22 -7.18
C ILE A 221 -7.58 2.64 -6.10
N GLY A 222 -6.40 3.13 -6.52
CA GLY A 222 -5.38 3.66 -5.62
C GLY A 222 -5.95 4.72 -4.69
N CYS A 223 -5.18 5.15 -3.70
CA CYS A 223 -5.61 6.09 -2.66
C CYS A 223 -6.11 7.47 -3.12
N LEU A 224 -6.19 7.72 -4.42
CA LEU A 224 -6.56 8.99 -5.04
C LEU A 224 -8.03 9.39 -4.84
N ASN A 225 -8.81 8.58 -4.12
CA ASN A 225 -10.24 8.79 -3.87
C ASN A 225 -10.60 9.05 -2.38
N PHE A 226 -9.61 9.29 -1.51
CA PHE A 226 -9.85 9.73 -0.13
C PHE A 226 -9.76 11.24 0.01
#